data_AF-F5VXF1-F1
#
_entry.id   AF-F5VXF1-F1
#
_cell.length_a   1.000
_cell.length_b   1.000
_cell.length_c   1.000
_cell.angle_alpha   90.00
_cell.angle_beta   90.00
_cell.angle_gamma   90.00
#
_symmetry.space_group_name_H-M   'P 1'
#
loop_
_entity.id
_entity.type
_entity.pdbx_description
1 polymer ?
#
loop_
_entity_poly.entity_id
_entity_poly.type
_entity_poly.pdbx_seq_one_letter_code
_entity_poly.pdbx_strand_id
1 'polypeptide(L)'
;MLHVFDDLRRTEKQLRQMELEMGEKSGEDLDKLMSDYDRLSENFRQAGGFTYEADTRAILNGFKFDESMWQMKIVELSGGQNTRLALAKMLLEKPNLLVLDEPTNHLDIETIAWLENYLVNYSGALIIVSHDRYFLDKVATVTLDLTKHSLDRYVGNYSRFVELKEQKLATEAKNYEKQQKEIAALEDFVNRNLVRASTTKRAQSRRKQLEKMERLDKPEAGNKSANMTFQSEKTSGNVVLTVENAAIGYDGEILSEPINLDLRKMNAVAIVGPNGIGKSTFIKSIVDQIPFIKGDKSFGANVEVGYYDQTQSKLTPNNTVLDELWNDFKLTPEVEIRNRLGAFLFSGDDVKKSVGMLSGGEKARLLLAKLSMENNNFLILDEPTNHLDIDSKEVLENALIDFDGTLLFVSHDRYFINRVATHVLELSENGSTLYLGDYDYYVDKKAEVKVSQTEETSMSNQAKEASPANDYQAQKESQKEARKLMRQIESLEAEIEELESQSQTISEQMLETNDAEKLMELQTELDKISHRQEDAMLEWEELSEQV
;
A
#
# COMPACT_ATOMS: atom_id res chain seq x y z
N MET A 1 6.11 0.97 -30.46
CA MET A 1 7.20 1.46 -29.59
C MET A 1 8.25 2.24 -30.35
N LEU A 2 8.88 1.67 -31.39
CA LEU A 2 9.97 2.34 -32.14
C LEU A 2 9.61 3.67 -32.83
N HIS A 3 8.31 3.96 -33.02
CA HIS A 3 7.85 5.24 -33.55
C HIS A 3 8.24 6.46 -32.71
N VAL A 4 8.46 6.27 -31.40
CA VAL A 4 8.98 7.33 -30.51
C VAL A 4 10.35 7.84 -31.00
N PHE A 5 11.10 6.97 -31.65
CA PHE A 5 12.46 7.24 -32.12
C PHE A 5 12.53 7.43 -33.64
N ASP A 6 11.42 7.75 -34.33
CA ASP A 6 11.41 7.88 -35.79
C ASP A 6 12.42 8.94 -36.30
N ASP A 7 12.61 10.03 -35.55
CA ASP A 7 13.65 11.02 -35.85
C ASP A 7 15.06 10.44 -35.71
N LEU A 8 15.35 9.72 -34.64
CA LEU A 8 16.64 9.03 -34.46
C LEU A 8 16.88 8.00 -35.56
N ARG A 9 15.87 7.21 -35.92
CA ARG A 9 15.97 6.20 -36.99
C ARG A 9 16.20 6.85 -38.36
N ARG A 10 15.64 8.03 -38.59
CA ARG A 10 15.93 8.83 -39.78
C ARG A 10 17.38 9.32 -39.77
N THR A 11 17.87 9.81 -38.63
CA THR A 11 19.27 10.21 -38.45
C THR A 11 20.23 9.04 -38.62
N GLU A 12 19.91 7.84 -38.12
CA GLU A 12 20.71 6.63 -38.30
C GLU A 12 20.84 6.26 -39.78
N LYS A 13 19.73 6.30 -40.53
CA LYS A 13 19.75 6.08 -41.99
C LYS A 13 20.58 7.14 -42.72
N GLN A 14 20.50 8.40 -42.29
CA GLN A 14 21.33 9.48 -42.84
C GLN A 14 22.82 9.24 -42.56
N LEU A 15 23.19 8.85 -41.34
CA LEU A 15 24.57 8.51 -40.98
C LEU A 15 25.10 7.36 -41.86
N ARG A 16 24.34 6.27 -42.01
CA ARG A 16 24.72 5.15 -42.90
C ARG A 16 24.86 5.57 -44.37
N GLN A 17 24.01 6.49 -44.83
CA GLN A 17 24.12 7.03 -46.19
C GLN A 17 25.38 7.90 -46.35
N MET A 18 25.70 8.73 -45.36
CA MET A 18 26.92 9.54 -45.34
C MET A 18 28.19 8.66 -45.30
N GLU A 19 28.18 7.54 -44.57
CA GLU A 19 29.26 6.54 -44.56
C GLU A 19 29.52 5.96 -45.97
N LEU A 20 28.46 5.67 -46.72
CA LEU A 20 28.58 5.21 -48.11
C LEU A 20 29.14 6.31 -49.02
N GLU A 21 28.66 7.55 -48.88
CA GLU A 21 29.12 8.69 -49.69
C GLU A 21 30.58 9.08 -49.41
N MET A 22 31.07 8.85 -48.18
CA MET A 22 32.49 9.03 -47.84
C MET A 22 33.41 8.08 -48.63
N GLY A 23 32.91 6.94 -49.10
CA GLY A 23 33.64 6.03 -49.98
C GLY A 23 33.77 6.51 -51.43
N GLU A 24 32.95 7.48 -51.86
CA GLU A 24 32.86 7.93 -53.26
C GLU A 24 33.43 9.34 -53.48
N LYS A 25 33.48 10.18 -52.45
CA LYS A 25 33.90 11.59 -52.55
C LYS A 25 35.38 11.78 -52.18
N SER A 26 36.02 12.81 -52.77
CA SER A 26 37.44 13.16 -52.55
C SER A 26 37.61 14.67 -52.44
N GLY A 27 38.63 15.14 -51.71
CA GLY A 27 38.99 16.57 -51.61
C GLY A 27 38.12 17.37 -50.64
N GLU A 28 37.89 18.66 -50.93
CA GLU A 28 37.12 19.56 -50.03
C GLU A 28 35.69 19.09 -49.73
N ASP A 29 35.07 18.33 -50.65
CA ASP A 29 33.74 17.77 -50.45
C ASP A 29 33.73 16.62 -49.43
N LEU A 30 34.85 15.89 -49.30
CA LEU A 30 35.03 14.86 -48.27
C LEU A 30 35.20 15.52 -46.90
N ASP A 31 36.02 16.58 -46.80
CA ASP A 31 36.27 17.29 -45.54
C ASP A 31 34.98 17.90 -44.94
N LYS A 32 34.11 18.48 -45.79
CA LYS A 32 32.79 18.97 -45.37
C LYS A 32 31.88 17.84 -44.89
N LEU A 33 31.84 16.73 -45.65
CA LEU A 33 31.00 15.58 -45.30
C LEU A 33 31.43 14.95 -43.97
N MET A 34 32.73 14.85 -43.71
CA MET A 34 33.27 14.37 -42.43
C MET A 34 32.88 15.28 -41.26
N SER A 35 32.97 16.60 -41.43
CA SER A 35 32.57 17.53 -40.37
C SER A 35 31.07 17.49 -40.06
N ASP A 36 30.23 17.39 -41.10
CA ASP A 36 28.79 17.24 -40.92
C ASP A 36 28.43 15.88 -40.30
N TYR A 37 29.14 14.81 -40.68
CA TYR A 37 28.99 13.48 -40.07
C TYR A 37 29.36 13.50 -38.59
N ASP A 38 30.49 14.10 -38.22
CA ASP A 38 30.91 14.19 -36.82
C ASP A 38 29.88 14.93 -35.96
N ARG A 39 29.36 16.07 -36.46
CA ARG A 39 28.31 16.82 -35.75
C ARG A 39 27.02 16.00 -35.62
N LEU A 40 26.60 15.32 -36.70
CA LEU A 40 25.38 14.53 -36.69
C LEU A 40 25.51 13.27 -35.81
N SER A 41 26.66 12.63 -35.82
CA SER A 41 27.00 11.45 -35.02
C SER A 41 27.05 11.79 -33.52
N GLU A 42 27.64 12.93 -33.16
CA GLU A 42 27.65 13.40 -31.79
C GLU A 42 26.23 13.76 -31.30
N ASN A 43 25.44 14.46 -32.12
CA ASN A 43 24.03 14.73 -31.79
C ASN A 43 23.21 13.44 -31.65
N PHE A 44 23.44 12.46 -32.54
CA PHE A 44 22.79 11.15 -32.49
C PHE A 44 23.17 10.40 -31.20
N ARG A 45 24.44 10.45 -30.79
CA ARG A 45 24.92 9.88 -29.53
C ARG A 45 24.25 10.54 -28.33
N GLN A 46 24.24 11.86 -28.27
CA GLN A 46 23.65 12.64 -27.17
C GLN A 46 22.15 12.39 -27.02
N ALA A 47 21.45 12.20 -28.14
CA ALA A 47 20.03 11.87 -28.14
C ALA A 47 19.74 10.38 -27.86
N GLY A 48 20.75 9.56 -27.50
CA GLY A 48 20.57 8.16 -27.15
C GLY A 48 20.42 7.21 -28.36
N GLY A 49 20.86 7.63 -29.54
CA GLY A 49 20.74 6.90 -30.79
C GLY A 49 21.40 5.51 -30.81
N PHE A 50 22.40 5.26 -29.95
CA PHE A 50 23.02 3.94 -29.84
C PHE A 50 22.38 3.03 -28.78
N THR A 51 21.57 3.60 -27.88
CA THR A 51 20.99 2.88 -26.75
C THR A 51 19.48 2.71 -26.86
N TYR A 52 18.78 3.44 -27.75
CA TYR A 52 17.31 3.44 -27.80
C TYR A 52 16.68 2.04 -27.96
N GLU A 53 17.30 1.12 -28.72
CA GLU A 53 16.80 -0.25 -28.84
C GLU A 53 16.94 -1.01 -27.53
N ALA A 54 18.09 -0.89 -26.85
CA ALA A 54 18.34 -1.53 -25.56
C ALA A 54 17.42 -0.95 -24.47
N ASP A 55 17.26 0.37 -24.42
CA ASP A 55 16.33 1.08 -23.53
C ASP A 55 14.89 0.61 -23.77
N THR A 56 14.48 0.48 -25.04
CA THR A 56 13.15 -0.04 -25.41
C THR A 56 12.92 -1.44 -24.85
N ARG A 57 13.89 -2.34 -25.02
CA ARG A 57 13.80 -3.71 -24.49
C ARG A 57 13.79 -3.73 -22.98
N ALA A 58 14.62 -2.93 -22.32
CA ALA A 58 14.68 -2.85 -20.87
C ALA A 58 13.34 -2.38 -20.27
N ILE A 59 12.72 -1.36 -20.85
CA ILE A 59 11.41 -0.87 -20.40
C ILE A 59 10.30 -1.90 -20.67
N LEU A 60 10.28 -2.52 -21.86
CA LEU A 60 9.29 -3.56 -22.17
C LEU A 60 9.41 -4.76 -21.23
N ASN A 61 10.62 -5.23 -20.97
CA ASN A 61 10.88 -6.32 -20.02
C ASN A 61 10.49 -5.93 -18.59
N GLY A 62 10.72 -4.67 -18.20
CA GLY A 62 10.29 -4.12 -16.90
C GLY A 62 8.78 -4.22 -16.70
N PHE A 63 7.99 -4.00 -17.75
CA PHE A 63 6.53 -4.18 -17.75
C PHE A 63 6.06 -5.60 -18.06
N LYS A 64 6.98 -6.57 -18.12
CA LYS A 64 6.74 -7.99 -18.43
C LYS A 64 6.14 -8.22 -19.82
N PHE A 65 6.59 -7.46 -20.82
CA PHE A 65 6.32 -7.77 -22.22
C PHE A 65 7.45 -8.63 -22.79
N ASP A 66 7.19 -9.93 -22.94
CA ASP A 66 8.15 -10.87 -23.52
C ASP A 66 8.38 -10.62 -25.02
N GLU A 67 9.48 -11.14 -25.57
CA GLU A 67 9.84 -10.98 -26.98
C GLU A 67 8.74 -11.45 -27.95
N SER A 68 7.99 -12.48 -27.55
CA SER A 68 6.84 -12.99 -28.31
C SER A 68 5.73 -11.94 -28.45
N MET A 69 5.57 -11.07 -27.44
CA MET A 69 4.54 -10.03 -27.41
C MET A 69 4.94 -8.78 -28.19
N TRP A 70 6.22 -8.59 -28.52
CA TRP A 70 6.70 -7.36 -29.17
C TRP A 70 6.15 -7.17 -30.59
N GLN A 71 5.72 -8.26 -31.24
CA GLN A 71 5.15 -8.25 -32.59
C GLN A 71 3.62 -8.35 -32.60
N MET A 72 2.97 -8.48 -31.43
CA MET A 72 1.52 -8.58 -31.33
C MET A 72 0.85 -7.26 -31.70
N LYS A 73 -0.38 -7.34 -32.21
CA LYS A 73 -1.17 -6.13 -32.49
C LYS A 73 -1.76 -5.59 -31.20
N ILE A 74 -1.81 -4.28 -31.06
CA ILE A 74 -2.38 -3.59 -29.89
C ILE A 74 -3.83 -4.03 -29.61
N VAL A 75 -4.60 -4.34 -30.65
CA VAL A 75 -6.00 -4.82 -30.53
C VAL A 75 -6.11 -6.18 -29.83
N GLU A 76 -5.04 -6.97 -29.82
CA GLU A 76 -4.98 -8.29 -29.19
C GLU A 76 -4.61 -8.20 -27.70
N LEU A 77 -4.10 -7.05 -27.25
CA LEU A 77 -3.72 -6.83 -25.85
C LEU A 77 -4.95 -6.53 -24.98
N SER A 78 -4.92 -7.01 -23.73
CA SER A 78 -5.93 -6.69 -22.73
C SER A 78 -5.90 -5.19 -22.37
N GLY A 79 -6.98 -4.68 -21.77
CA GLY A 79 -7.06 -3.28 -21.32
C GLY A 79 -5.88 -2.86 -20.42
N GLY A 80 -5.53 -3.71 -19.44
CA GLY A 80 -4.38 -3.45 -18.55
C GLY A 80 -3.02 -3.54 -19.26
N GLN A 81 -2.87 -4.44 -20.23
CA GLN A 81 -1.65 -4.47 -21.08
C GLN A 81 -1.55 -3.21 -21.94
N ASN A 82 -2.66 -2.71 -22.48
CA ASN A 82 -2.67 -1.47 -23.25
C ASN A 82 -2.24 -0.26 -22.40
N THR A 83 -2.74 -0.14 -21.17
CA THR A 83 -2.31 0.93 -20.24
C THR A 83 -0.83 0.81 -19.90
N ARG A 84 -0.32 -0.40 -19.62
CA ARG A 84 1.11 -0.65 -19.41
C ARG A 84 1.96 -0.26 -20.60
N LEU A 85 1.52 -0.59 -21.81
CA LEU A 85 2.23 -0.24 -23.03
C LEU A 85 2.24 1.27 -23.27
N ALA A 86 1.14 1.97 -22.95
CA ALA A 86 1.07 3.42 -23.02
C ALA A 86 2.04 4.09 -22.03
N LEU A 87 2.09 3.59 -20.79
CA LEU A 87 3.05 4.05 -19.78
C LEU A 87 4.49 3.80 -20.23
N ALA A 88 4.80 2.59 -20.71
CA ALA A 88 6.10 2.25 -21.27
C ALA A 88 6.52 3.20 -22.41
N LYS A 89 5.57 3.56 -23.29
CA LYS A 89 5.82 4.51 -24.37
C LYS A 89 6.14 5.91 -23.82
N MET A 90 5.41 6.40 -22.83
CA MET A 90 5.67 7.70 -22.21
C MET A 90 7.04 7.74 -21.51
N LEU A 91 7.45 6.66 -20.84
CA LEU A 91 8.77 6.58 -20.22
C LEU A 91 9.90 6.60 -21.27
N LEU A 92 9.68 6.02 -22.46
CA LEU A 92 10.65 6.09 -23.56
C LEU A 92 10.79 7.49 -24.17
N GLU A 93 9.72 8.29 -24.16
CA GLU A 93 9.75 9.68 -24.65
C GLU A 93 10.60 10.60 -23.76
N LYS A 94 10.86 10.22 -22.50
CA LYS A 94 11.67 10.96 -21.51
C LYS A 94 11.34 12.48 -21.45
N PRO A 95 10.06 12.89 -21.30
CA PRO A 95 9.69 14.30 -21.27
C PRO A 95 10.26 15.05 -20.05
N ASN A 96 10.48 16.37 -20.17
CA ASN A 96 10.97 17.18 -19.04
C ASN A 96 10.00 17.23 -17.85
N LEU A 97 8.70 17.05 -18.11
CA LEU A 97 7.65 16.93 -17.09
C LEU A 97 6.79 15.71 -17.42
N LEU A 98 6.72 14.78 -16.49
CA LEU A 98 5.87 13.60 -16.57
C LEU A 98 4.75 13.72 -15.52
N VAL A 99 3.50 13.66 -15.99
CA VAL A 99 2.32 13.66 -15.13
C VAL A 99 1.70 12.27 -15.17
N LEU A 100 1.61 11.63 -14.02
CA LEU A 100 1.09 10.28 -13.86
C LEU A 100 -0.12 10.31 -12.95
N ASP A 101 -1.25 9.84 -13.46
CA ASP A 101 -2.50 9.70 -12.70
C ASP A 101 -2.72 8.21 -12.40
N GLU A 102 -2.59 7.83 -11.14
CA GLU A 102 -2.65 6.46 -10.60
C GLU A 102 -1.84 5.43 -11.42
N PRO A 103 -0.51 5.62 -11.58
CA PRO A 103 0.30 4.77 -12.45
C PRO A 103 0.49 3.33 -11.95
N THR A 104 0.23 3.08 -10.67
CA THR A 104 0.36 1.76 -10.04
C THR A 104 -0.86 0.87 -10.29
N ASN A 105 -1.98 1.43 -10.75
CA ASN A 105 -3.18 0.67 -11.02
C ASN A 105 -2.93 -0.40 -12.10
N HIS A 106 -3.45 -1.62 -11.85
CA HIS A 106 -3.31 -2.78 -12.72
C HIS A 106 -1.86 -3.28 -12.94
N LEU A 107 -0.91 -2.81 -12.14
CA LEU A 107 0.45 -3.35 -12.10
C LEU A 107 0.57 -4.39 -10.98
N ASP A 108 1.35 -5.44 -11.22
CA ASP A 108 1.74 -6.34 -10.13
C ASP A 108 2.84 -5.74 -9.27
N ILE A 109 3.03 -6.34 -8.09
CA ILE A 109 3.98 -5.88 -7.08
C ILE A 109 5.40 -5.77 -7.65
N GLU A 110 5.83 -6.71 -8.51
CA GLU A 110 7.17 -6.68 -9.12
C GLU A 110 7.32 -5.54 -10.14
N THR A 111 6.29 -5.31 -10.95
CA THR A 111 6.28 -4.22 -11.94
C THR A 111 6.23 -2.85 -11.25
N ILE A 112 5.48 -2.72 -10.14
CA ILE A 112 5.50 -1.49 -9.32
C ILE A 112 6.91 -1.24 -8.78
N ALA A 113 7.60 -2.26 -8.26
CA ALA A 113 8.94 -2.11 -7.71
C ALA A 113 9.96 -1.69 -8.79
N TRP A 114 9.81 -2.21 -10.01
CA TRP A 114 10.61 -1.78 -11.15
C TRP A 114 10.33 -0.32 -11.51
N LEU A 115 9.05 0.07 -11.57
CA LEU A 115 8.63 1.44 -11.88
C LEU A 115 9.13 2.45 -10.85
N GLU A 116 9.07 2.12 -9.55
CA GLU A 116 9.65 2.94 -8.47
C GLU A 116 11.13 3.22 -8.71
N ASN A 117 11.92 2.17 -8.93
CA ASN A 117 13.36 2.30 -9.17
C ASN A 117 13.67 3.12 -10.44
N TYR A 118 12.83 2.99 -11.47
CA TYR A 118 12.96 3.79 -12.69
C TYR A 118 12.67 5.28 -12.41
N LEU A 119 11.58 5.58 -11.70
CA LEU A 119 11.13 6.94 -11.44
C LEU A 119 12.00 7.69 -10.42
N VAL A 120 12.58 7.01 -9.44
CA VAL A 120 13.55 7.60 -8.50
C VAL A 120 14.77 8.16 -9.24
N ASN A 121 15.19 7.50 -10.32
CA ASN A 121 16.33 7.92 -11.15
C ASN A 121 15.91 8.79 -12.35
N TYR A 122 14.66 9.24 -12.39
CA TYR A 122 14.16 10.05 -13.50
C TYR A 122 14.74 11.47 -13.44
N SER A 123 15.34 11.93 -14.54
CA SER A 123 16.02 13.22 -14.59
C SER A 123 15.08 14.43 -14.74
N GLY A 124 13.82 14.21 -15.12
CA GLY A 124 12.82 15.27 -15.29
C GLY A 124 11.99 15.54 -14.03
N ALA A 125 11.05 16.48 -14.13
CA ALA A 125 10.07 16.71 -13.09
C ALA A 125 8.94 15.66 -13.15
N LEU A 126 8.50 15.20 -11.98
CA LEU A 126 7.41 14.24 -11.83
C LEU A 126 6.25 14.89 -11.05
N ILE A 127 5.03 14.74 -11.55
CA ILE A 127 3.79 14.97 -10.79
C ILE A 127 3.04 13.65 -10.78
N ILE A 128 2.80 13.11 -9.59
CA ILE A 128 2.18 11.80 -9.44
C ILE A 128 0.97 11.93 -8.52
N VAL A 129 -0.17 11.46 -9.00
CA VAL A 129 -1.36 11.18 -8.20
C VAL A 129 -1.37 9.67 -7.98
N SER A 130 -1.43 9.21 -6.73
CA SER A 130 -1.43 7.80 -6.39
C SER A 130 -2.10 7.56 -5.04
N HIS A 131 -2.81 6.45 -4.91
CA HIS A 131 -3.28 5.91 -3.64
C HIS A 131 -2.35 4.84 -3.04
N ASP A 132 -1.19 4.58 -3.65
CA ASP A 132 -0.16 3.67 -3.14
C ASP A 132 0.84 4.42 -2.24
N ARG A 133 0.75 4.16 -0.93
CA ARG A 133 1.56 4.81 0.10
C ARG A 133 3.05 4.46 -0.03
N TYR A 134 3.40 3.21 -0.33
CA TYR A 134 4.80 2.79 -0.49
C TYR A 134 5.44 3.47 -1.70
N PHE A 135 4.70 3.52 -2.80
CA PHE A 135 5.13 4.17 -4.02
C PHE A 135 5.37 5.67 -3.80
N LEU A 136 4.43 6.36 -3.16
CA LEU A 136 4.60 7.78 -2.81
C LEU A 136 5.78 7.98 -1.85
N ASP A 137 5.96 7.07 -0.88
CA ASP A 137 7.02 7.21 0.11
C ASP A 137 8.43 7.07 -0.50
N LYS A 138 8.57 6.20 -1.50
CA LYS A 138 9.82 5.96 -2.24
C LYS A 138 10.14 7.04 -3.27
N VAL A 139 9.14 7.50 -4.02
CA VAL A 139 9.35 8.36 -5.20
C VAL A 139 9.18 9.84 -4.88
N ALA A 140 8.26 10.21 -3.98
CA ALA A 140 7.92 11.60 -3.74
C ALA A 140 8.92 12.29 -2.82
N THR A 141 9.38 13.48 -3.22
CA THR A 141 10.22 14.37 -2.41
C THR A 141 9.43 15.54 -1.80
N VAL A 142 8.26 15.82 -2.37
CA VAL A 142 7.33 16.87 -1.96
C VAL A 142 5.92 16.33 -2.10
N THR A 143 5.10 16.48 -1.06
CA THR A 143 3.70 16.06 -1.05
C THR A 143 2.80 17.29 -1.13
N LEU A 144 1.80 17.24 -2.01
CA LEU A 144 0.78 18.29 -2.16
C LEU A 144 -0.56 17.73 -1.67
N ASP A 145 -1.11 18.33 -0.61
CA ASP A 145 -2.40 17.94 -0.02
C ASP A 145 -3.51 18.82 -0.60
N LEU A 146 -4.37 18.22 -1.42
CA LEU A 146 -5.49 18.91 -2.05
C LEU A 146 -6.74 18.77 -1.16
N THR A 147 -7.18 19.89 -0.59
CA THR A 147 -8.44 19.97 0.16
C THR A 147 -9.52 20.66 -0.69
N LYS A 148 -10.77 20.71 -0.20
CA LYS A 148 -11.89 21.39 -0.91
C LYS A 148 -11.59 22.86 -1.25
N HIS A 149 -10.71 23.51 -0.49
CA HIS A 149 -10.49 24.96 -0.56
C HIS A 149 -9.01 25.36 -0.64
N SER A 150 -8.06 24.44 -0.47
CA SER A 150 -6.63 24.73 -0.47
C SER A 150 -5.80 23.63 -1.12
N LEU A 151 -4.60 23.99 -1.53
CA LEU A 151 -3.54 23.06 -1.91
C LEU A 151 -2.33 23.38 -1.04
N ASP A 152 -2.08 22.53 -0.04
CA ASP A 152 -0.99 22.72 0.92
C ASP A 152 0.24 21.93 0.49
N ARG A 153 1.42 22.56 0.57
CA ARG A 153 2.70 21.94 0.19
C ARG A 153 3.48 21.50 1.43
N TYR A 154 3.86 20.23 1.45
CA TYR A 154 4.71 19.62 2.48
C TYR A 154 6.01 19.11 1.86
N VAL A 155 7.13 19.40 2.51
CA VAL A 155 8.45 18.91 2.07
C VAL A 155 8.73 17.59 2.76
N GLY A 156 9.00 16.55 1.96
CA GLY A 156 9.14 15.18 2.43
C GLY A 156 8.24 14.22 1.66
N ASN A 157 8.48 12.94 1.92
CA ASN A 157 7.70 11.82 1.41
C ASN A 157 6.32 11.73 2.11
N TYR A 158 5.55 10.69 1.77
CA TYR A 158 4.20 10.52 2.28
C TYR A 158 4.17 10.35 3.81
N SER A 159 5.05 9.50 4.37
CA SER A 159 5.08 9.26 5.82
C SER A 159 5.34 10.55 6.60
N ARG A 160 6.31 11.36 6.14
CA ARG A 160 6.60 12.67 6.75
C ARG A 160 5.43 13.65 6.60
N PHE A 161 4.71 13.60 5.48
CA PHE A 161 3.51 14.42 5.29
C PHE A 161 2.43 14.10 6.32
N VAL A 162 2.17 12.81 6.59
CA VAL A 162 1.15 12.38 7.56
C VAL A 162 1.46 12.96 8.95
N GLU A 163 2.70 12.86 9.42
CA GLU A 163 3.14 13.45 10.69
C GLU A 163 2.94 14.98 10.73
N LEU A 164 3.36 15.69 9.67
CA LEU A 164 3.23 17.14 9.58
C LEU A 164 1.77 17.59 9.55
N LYS A 165 0.91 16.83 8.87
CA LYS A 165 -0.53 17.07 8.79
C LYS A 165 -1.18 16.87 10.16
N GLU A 166 -0.84 15.82 10.88
CA GLU A 166 -1.35 15.57 12.23
C GLU A 166 -0.94 16.69 13.20
N GLN A 167 0.33 17.11 13.17
CA GLN A 167 0.82 18.23 14.00
C GLN A 167 0.10 19.55 13.67
N LYS A 168 -0.15 19.82 12.39
CA LYS A 168 -0.92 20.99 11.94
C LYS A 168 -2.35 20.92 12.47
N LEU A 169 -3.06 19.81 12.28
CA LEU A 169 -4.43 19.61 12.75
C LEU A 169 -4.54 19.71 14.28
N ALA A 170 -3.60 19.13 15.03
CA ALA A 170 -3.57 19.23 16.49
C ALA A 170 -3.38 20.68 16.96
N THR A 171 -2.56 21.46 16.23
CA THR A 171 -2.35 22.89 16.50
C THR A 171 -3.60 23.71 16.19
N GLU A 172 -4.25 23.45 15.06
CA GLU A 172 -5.50 24.08 14.67
C GLU A 172 -6.64 23.77 15.65
N ALA A 173 -6.75 22.51 16.12
CA ALA A 173 -7.72 22.10 17.13
C ALA A 173 -7.51 22.83 18.46
N LYS A 174 -6.25 22.92 18.95
CA LYS A 174 -5.92 23.68 20.17
C LYS A 174 -6.27 25.17 20.02
N ASN A 175 -5.96 25.77 18.88
CA ASN A 175 -6.27 27.17 18.60
C ASN A 175 -7.78 27.42 18.52
N TYR A 176 -8.52 26.52 17.87
CA TYR A 176 -9.98 26.55 17.81
C TYR A 176 -10.59 26.45 19.20
N GLU A 177 -10.19 25.47 20.03
CA GLU A 177 -10.70 25.34 21.40
C GLU A 177 -10.41 26.57 22.26
N LYS A 178 -9.21 27.15 22.15
CA LYS A 178 -8.84 28.37 22.86
C LYS A 178 -9.73 29.54 22.43
N GLN A 179 -9.99 29.67 21.13
CA GLN A 179 -10.88 30.70 20.61
C GLN A 179 -12.33 30.49 21.07
N GLN A 180 -12.85 29.26 21.06
CA GLN A 180 -14.19 28.95 21.54
C GLN A 180 -14.35 29.26 23.04
N LYS A 181 -13.34 28.95 23.87
CA LYS A 181 -13.33 29.33 25.29
C LYS A 181 -13.33 30.85 25.48
N GLU A 182 -12.57 31.58 24.67
CA GLU A 182 -12.56 33.06 24.71
C GLU A 182 -13.91 33.65 24.28
N ILE A 183 -14.50 33.14 23.19
CA ILE A 183 -15.82 33.52 22.71
C ILE A 183 -16.87 33.28 23.79
N ALA A 184 -16.90 32.07 24.38
CA ALA A 184 -17.83 31.73 25.45
C ALA A 184 -17.69 32.65 26.66
N ALA A 185 -16.45 32.94 27.10
CA ALA A 185 -16.19 33.85 28.22
C ALA A 185 -16.64 35.30 27.93
N LEU A 186 -16.43 35.78 26.70
CA LEU A 186 -16.88 37.09 26.25
C LEU A 186 -18.41 37.16 26.16
N GLU A 187 -19.07 36.13 25.63
CA GLU A 187 -20.53 36.03 25.57
C GLU A 187 -21.14 36.01 26.98
N ASP A 188 -20.58 35.22 27.89
CA ASP A 188 -20.99 35.19 29.30
C ASP A 188 -20.83 36.55 29.99
N PHE A 189 -19.71 37.23 29.74
CA PHE A 189 -19.47 38.56 30.27
C PHE A 189 -20.48 39.58 29.75
N VAL A 190 -20.77 39.55 28.44
CA VAL A 190 -21.77 40.42 27.80
C VAL A 190 -23.16 40.16 28.38
N ASN A 191 -23.57 38.89 28.49
CA ASN A 191 -24.88 38.48 29.01
C ASN A 191 -25.08 38.89 30.48
N ARG A 192 -24.07 38.69 31.34
CA ARG A 192 -24.13 39.04 32.78
C ARG A 192 -24.14 40.56 33.03
N ASN A 193 -23.48 41.35 32.18
CA ASN A 193 -23.24 42.77 32.44
C ASN A 193 -24.11 43.73 31.61
N LEU A 194 -24.96 43.22 30.71
CA LEU A 194 -25.90 44.04 29.92
C LEU A 194 -26.99 44.68 30.79
N VAL A 195 -27.42 43.99 31.85
CA VAL A 195 -28.58 44.37 32.69
C VAL A 195 -28.24 45.42 33.76
N ARG A 196 -26.95 45.63 34.07
CA ARG A 196 -26.49 46.56 35.12
C ARG A 196 -26.03 47.90 34.53
N ALA A 197 -26.66 49.01 34.92
CA ALA A 197 -26.44 50.35 34.38
C ALA A 197 -24.98 50.87 34.45
N SER A 198 -24.17 50.39 35.40
CA SER A 198 -22.76 50.81 35.55
C SER A 198 -21.79 50.06 34.64
N THR A 199 -22.15 48.87 34.15
CA THR A 199 -21.27 47.99 33.34
C THR A 199 -21.65 47.92 31.86
N THR A 200 -22.77 48.54 31.47
CA THR A 200 -23.34 48.49 30.11
C THR A 200 -22.37 48.95 29.01
N LYS A 201 -21.59 50.02 29.23
CA LYS A 201 -20.61 50.51 28.24
C LYS A 201 -19.48 49.50 27.97
N ARG A 202 -19.05 48.75 29.00
CA ARG A 202 -18.03 47.70 28.87
C ARG A 202 -18.58 46.47 28.13
N ALA A 203 -19.82 46.08 28.42
CA ALA A 203 -20.50 45.00 27.71
C ALA A 203 -20.69 45.33 26.22
N GLN A 204 -21.09 46.55 25.86
CA GLN A 204 -21.23 46.97 24.46
C GLN A 204 -19.89 46.97 23.69
N SER A 205 -18.79 47.34 24.36
CA SER A 205 -17.46 47.29 23.75
C SER A 205 -17.01 45.86 23.43
N ARG A 206 -17.23 44.92 24.35
CA ARG A 206 -16.91 43.50 24.14
C ARG A 206 -17.83 42.83 23.12
N ARG A 207 -19.10 43.25 23.03
CA ARG A 207 -20.02 42.81 21.96
C ARG A 207 -19.52 43.21 20.57
N LYS A 208 -19.06 44.45 20.41
CA LYS A 208 -18.44 44.91 19.15
C LYS A 208 -17.13 44.17 18.83
N GLN A 209 -16.40 43.73 19.85
CA GLN A 209 -15.20 42.90 19.65
C GLN A 209 -15.58 41.51 19.14
N LEU A 210 -16.60 40.88 19.73
CA LEU A 210 -17.19 39.61 19.26
C LEU A 210 -17.71 39.70 17.81
N GLU A 211 -18.42 40.77 17.47
CA GLU A 211 -18.97 40.99 16.11
C GLU A 211 -17.88 41.17 15.04
N LYS A 212 -16.67 41.59 15.43
CA LYS A 212 -15.52 41.78 14.52
C LYS A 212 -14.53 40.62 14.55
N MET A 213 -14.70 39.67 15.45
CA MET A 213 -13.78 38.55 15.60
C MET A 213 -14.07 37.53 14.51
N GLU A 214 -13.05 37.22 13.71
CA GLU A 214 -13.12 36.17 12.71
C GLU A 214 -13.12 34.82 13.42
N ARG A 215 -14.23 34.09 13.31
CA ARG A 215 -14.38 32.78 13.95
C ARG A 215 -13.60 31.77 13.12
N LEU A 216 -12.69 31.05 13.77
CA LEU A 216 -12.02 29.92 13.17
C LEU A 216 -13.08 28.86 12.89
N ASP A 217 -13.00 28.26 11.71
CA ASP A 217 -13.79 27.09 11.40
C ASP A 217 -13.35 25.95 12.32
N LYS A 218 -14.32 25.09 12.69
CA LYS A 218 -13.98 23.87 13.41
C LYS A 218 -13.08 23.06 12.48
N PRO A 219 -11.84 22.71 12.89
CA PRO A 219 -11.01 21.86 12.05
C PRO A 219 -11.80 20.58 11.79
N GLU A 220 -11.93 20.22 10.51
CA GLU A 220 -12.47 18.93 10.11
C GLU A 220 -11.49 17.88 10.65
N ALA A 221 -11.66 17.47 11.92
CA ALA A 221 -11.09 16.21 12.38
C ALA A 221 -11.56 15.17 11.37
N GLY A 222 -10.61 14.47 10.74
CA GLY A 222 -10.80 13.63 9.56
C GLY A 222 -12.22 13.08 9.47
N ASN A 223 -12.91 13.48 8.40
CA ASN A 223 -14.30 13.19 8.08
C ASN A 223 -14.86 11.98 8.82
N LYS A 224 -15.92 12.18 9.63
CA LYS A 224 -16.80 11.15 10.23
C LYS A 224 -16.16 9.75 10.21
N SER A 225 -15.41 9.41 11.26
CA SER A 225 -14.79 8.08 11.42
C SER A 225 -15.78 6.99 11.04
N ALA A 226 -15.69 6.48 9.82
CA ALA A 226 -16.42 5.30 9.44
C ALA A 226 -15.80 4.15 10.21
N ASN A 227 -16.61 3.47 11.00
CA ASN A 227 -16.19 2.26 11.67
C ASN A 227 -16.80 1.12 10.87
N MET A 228 -16.14 0.74 9.77
CA MET A 228 -16.47 -0.51 9.11
C MET A 228 -16.27 -1.63 10.15
N THR A 229 -17.19 -2.59 10.20
CA THR A 229 -17.08 -3.69 11.15
C THR A 229 -17.53 -4.97 10.47
N PHE A 230 -16.65 -5.97 10.48
CA PHE A 230 -16.97 -7.34 10.08
C PHE A 230 -17.09 -8.17 11.35
N GLN A 231 -18.17 -8.94 11.47
CA GLN A 231 -18.40 -9.82 12.60
C GLN A 231 -18.90 -11.16 12.09
N SER A 232 -18.38 -12.24 12.67
CA SER A 232 -18.88 -13.57 12.40
C SER A 232 -20.10 -13.89 13.28
N GLU A 233 -21.16 -14.48 12.71
CA GLU A 233 -22.30 -14.96 13.52
C GLU A 233 -21.94 -16.26 14.25
N LYS A 234 -21.10 -17.09 13.62
CA LYS A 234 -20.73 -18.42 14.10
C LYS A 234 -19.23 -18.63 14.01
N THR A 235 -18.70 -19.36 14.99
CA THR A 235 -17.30 -19.78 14.97
C THR A 235 -17.08 -21.00 14.08
N SER A 236 -16.07 -20.92 13.23
CA SER A 236 -15.58 -22.04 12.42
C SER A 236 -14.71 -23.01 13.24
N GLY A 237 -14.51 -24.22 12.72
CA GLY A 237 -13.51 -25.16 13.20
C GLY A 237 -12.07 -24.65 13.00
N ASN A 238 -11.08 -25.37 13.55
CA ASN A 238 -9.66 -24.96 13.45
C ASN A 238 -9.11 -25.04 12.02
N VAL A 239 -9.53 -26.04 11.25
CA VAL A 239 -9.30 -26.10 9.79
C VAL A 239 -10.42 -25.31 9.14
N VAL A 240 -10.08 -24.36 8.27
CA VAL A 240 -11.07 -23.56 7.52
C VAL A 240 -11.09 -23.98 6.05
N LEU A 241 -9.92 -24.04 5.41
CA LEU A 241 -9.78 -24.47 4.03
C LEU A 241 -8.50 -25.30 3.86
N THR A 242 -8.62 -26.44 3.18
CA THR A 242 -7.47 -27.23 2.73
C THR A 242 -7.57 -27.39 1.22
N VAL A 243 -6.48 -27.10 0.52
CA VAL A 243 -6.30 -27.28 -0.92
C VAL A 243 -5.07 -28.14 -1.12
N GLU A 244 -5.21 -29.25 -1.86
CA GLU A 244 -4.12 -30.20 -2.08
C GLU A 244 -3.90 -30.46 -3.57
N ASN A 245 -2.66 -30.26 -4.01
CA ASN A 245 -2.19 -30.51 -5.38
C ASN A 245 -3.12 -29.93 -6.45
N ALA A 246 -3.65 -28.74 -6.19
CA ALA A 246 -4.58 -28.10 -7.10
C ALA A 246 -3.87 -27.54 -8.34
N ALA A 247 -4.54 -27.66 -9.48
CA ALA A 247 -4.13 -27.01 -10.72
C ALA A 247 -5.25 -26.09 -11.21
N ILE A 248 -4.91 -24.85 -11.55
CA ILE A 248 -5.85 -23.84 -12.02
C ILE A 248 -5.56 -23.44 -13.47
N GLY A 249 -6.60 -23.05 -14.20
CA GLY A 249 -6.45 -22.61 -15.57
C GLY A 249 -7.76 -22.53 -16.34
N TYR A 250 -7.68 -22.25 -17.63
CA TYR A 250 -8.82 -22.16 -18.54
C TYR A 250 -8.59 -23.06 -19.75
N ASP A 251 -9.67 -23.67 -20.26
CA ASP A 251 -9.66 -24.47 -21.49
C ASP A 251 -8.56 -25.57 -21.55
N GLY A 252 -8.15 -26.08 -20.38
CA GLY A 252 -7.12 -27.11 -20.23
C GLY A 252 -5.68 -26.59 -20.20
N GLU A 253 -5.45 -25.29 -20.39
CA GLU A 253 -4.15 -24.64 -20.17
C GLU A 253 -3.95 -24.36 -18.68
N ILE A 254 -2.87 -24.90 -18.10
CA ILE A 254 -2.56 -24.78 -16.68
C ILE A 254 -1.77 -23.50 -16.46
N LEU A 255 -2.28 -22.62 -15.59
CA LEU A 255 -1.62 -21.37 -15.21
C LEU A 255 -0.67 -21.57 -14.01
N SER A 256 -1.03 -22.44 -13.07
CA SER A 256 -0.22 -22.72 -11.87
C SER A 256 -0.52 -24.12 -11.33
N GLU A 257 0.54 -24.90 -11.06
CA GLU A 257 0.50 -26.25 -10.48
C GLU A 257 1.88 -26.58 -9.83
N PRO A 258 1.94 -27.27 -8.67
CA PRO A 258 0.86 -27.63 -7.76
C PRO A 258 0.58 -26.50 -6.74
N ILE A 259 -0.69 -26.29 -6.44
CA ILE A 259 -1.13 -25.35 -5.40
C ILE A 259 -1.53 -26.14 -4.14
N ASN A 260 -0.88 -25.83 -3.03
CA ASN A 260 -1.17 -26.37 -1.72
C ASN A 260 -1.41 -25.23 -0.74
N LEU A 261 -2.51 -25.28 -0.01
CA LEU A 261 -2.86 -24.28 0.99
C LEU A 261 -3.59 -24.96 2.15
N ASP A 262 -3.04 -24.83 3.35
CA ASP A 262 -3.71 -25.20 4.59
C ASP A 262 -3.96 -23.93 5.40
N LEU A 263 -5.23 -23.57 5.53
CA LEU A 263 -5.67 -22.31 6.09
C LEU A 263 -6.45 -22.58 7.38
N ARG A 264 -5.92 -22.04 8.47
CA ARG A 264 -6.43 -22.23 9.83
C ARG A 264 -7.24 -21.04 10.30
N LYS A 265 -8.03 -21.26 11.35
CA LYS A 265 -8.84 -20.21 11.96
C LYS A 265 -7.98 -19.00 12.35
N MET A 266 -8.50 -17.80 12.09
CA MET A 266 -7.82 -16.50 12.31
C MET A 266 -6.56 -16.26 11.48
N ASN A 267 -6.27 -17.11 10.49
CA ASN A 267 -5.28 -16.76 9.49
C ASN A 267 -5.83 -15.65 8.59
N ALA A 268 -4.98 -14.66 8.33
CA ALA A 268 -5.16 -13.73 7.23
C ALA A 268 -4.07 -14.02 6.19
N VAL A 269 -4.46 -14.61 5.06
CA VAL A 269 -3.54 -15.05 4.00
C VAL A 269 -3.68 -14.14 2.79
N ALA A 270 -2.60 -13.45 2.43
CA ALA A 270 -2.52 -12.67 1.20
C ALA A 270 -1.97 -13.53 0.06
N ILE A 271 -2.65 -13.54 -1.08
CA ILE A 271 -2.19 -14.21 -2.30
C ILE A 271 -1.45 -13.19 -3.17
N VAL A 272 -0.17 -13.44 -3.40
CA VAL A 272 0.70 -12.60 -4.24
C VAL A 272 1.24 -13.39 -5.43
N GLY A 273 1.60 -12.69 -6.49
CA GLY A 273 2.20 -13.30 -7.67
C GLY A 273 2.06 -12.42 -8.91
N PRO A 274 2.74 -12.77 -10.02
CA PRO A 274 2.68 -12.02 -11.27
C PRO A 274 1.25 -11.88 -11.81
N ASN A 275 1.02 -10.85 -12.63
CA ASN A 275 -0.25 -10.74 -13.34
C ASN A 275 -0.37 -11.83 -14.41
N GLY A 276 -1.54 -12.47 -14.48
CA GLY A 276 -1.80 -13.60 -15.38
C GLY A 276 -1.55 -14.98 -14.77
N ILE A 277 -0.94 -15.09 -13.59
CA ILE A 277 -0.66 -16.40 -12.94
C ILE A 277 -1.92 -17.14 -12.43
N GLY A 278 -3.08 -16.49 -12.49
CA GLY A 278 -4.35 -17.09 -12.09
C GLY A 278 -4.79 -16.82 -10.65
N LYS A 279 -4.31 -15.75 -9.97
CA LYS A 279 -4.76 -15.35 -8.61
C LYS A 279 -6.29 -15.32 -8.47
N SER A 280 -6.99 -14.58 -9.34
CA SER A 280 -8.46 -14.53 -9.33
C SER A 280 -9.08 -15.86 -9.77
N THR A 281 -8.43 -16.62 -10.65
CA THR A 281 -8.88 -17.98 -11.04
C THR A 281 -8.83 -18.93 -9.86
N PHE A 282 -7.80 -18.83 -9.01
CA PHE A 282 -7.67 -19.60 -7.78
C PHE A 282 -8.80 -19.27 -6.80
N ILE A 283 -9.04 -17.98 -6.54
CA ILE A 283 -10.17 -17.53 -5.72
C ILE A 283 -11.49 -18.05 -6.26
N LYS A 284 -11.75 -17.89 -7.56
CA LYS A 284 -12.98 -18.38 -8.23
C LYS A 284 -13.12 -19.89 -8.14
N SER A 285 -12.00 -20.62 -8.13
CA SER A 285 -12.00 -22.06 -7.93
C SER A 285 -12.32 -22.45 -6.49
N ILE A 286 -11.87 -21.66 -5.51
CA ILE A 286 -12.23 -21.85 -4.10
C ILE A 286 -13.71 -21.59 -3.85
N VAL A 287 -14.34 -20.66 -4.56
CA VAL A 287 -15.79 -20.37 -4.40
C VAL A 287 -16.69 -21.16 -5.34
N ASP A 288 -16.18 -22.23 -5.97
CA ASP A 288 -16.91 -23.13 -6.87
C ASP A 288 -17.50 -22.46 -8.12
N GLN A 289 -16.97 -21.30 -8.53
CA GLN A 289 -17.36 -20.64 -9.78
C GLN A 289 -16.65 -21.24 -10.99
N ILE A 290 -15.45 -21.78 -10.79
CA ILE A 290 -14.63 -22.45 -11.80
C ILE A 290 -14.13 -23.77 -11.18
N PRO A 291 -14.19 -24.91 -11.86
CA PRO A 291 -13.62 -26.14 -11.32
C PRO A 291 -12.08 -26.11 -11.38
N PHE A 292 -11.43 -26.73 -10.40
CA PHE A 292 -10.00 -27.05 -10.53
C PHE A 292 -9.77 -28.04 -11.69
N ILE A 293 -8.64 -27.89 -12.40
CA ILE A 293 -8.23 -28.82 -13.45
C ILE A 293 -7.78 -30.14 -12.83
N LYS A 294 -7.07 -30.06 -11.69
CA LYS A 294 -6.61 -31.19 -10.87
C LYS A 294 -6.63 -30.79 -9.39
N GLY A 295 -6.52 -31.79 -8.53
CA GLY A 295 -6.55 -31.61 -7.08
C GLY A 295 -7.97 -31.39 -6.57
N ASP A 296 -8.09 -31.14 -5.27
CA ASP A 296 -9.37 -30.95 -4.62
C ASP A 296 -9.25 -29.91 -3.50
N LYS A 297 -10.41 -29.41 -3.06
CA LYS A 297 -10.50 -28.54 -1.88
C LYS A 297 -11.52 -29.09 -0.89
N SER A 298 -11.26 -28.86 0.39
CA SER A 298 -12.20 -29.18 1.46
C SER A 298 -12.32 -28.01 2.43
N PHE A 299 -13.56 -27.61 2.71
CA PHE A 299 -13.85 -26.70 3.81
C PHE A 299 -13.98 -27.46 5.13
N GLY A 300 -13.56 -26.81 6.21
CA GLY A 300 -13.73 -27.34 7.55
C GLY A 300 -15.16 -27.25 8.09
N ALA A 301 -15.33 -27.63 9.36
CA ALA A 301 -16.63 -27.60 10.01
C ALA A 301 -17.13 -26.17 10.25
N ASN A 302 -18.42 -25.93 10.00
CA ASN A 302 -19.12 -24.66 10.20
C ASN A 302 -18.49 -23.46 9.49
N VAL A 303 -17.87 -23.67 8.32
CA VAL A 303 -17.31 -22.59 7.50
C VAL A 303 -18.42 -21.96 6.66
N GLU A 304 -18.61 -20.65 6.81
CA GLU A 304 -19.54 -19.83 6.04
C GLU A 304 -18.72 -18.81 5.25
N VAL A 305 -18.80 -18.87 3.92
CA VAL A 305 -17.89 -18.17 3.00
C VAL A 305 -18.55 -16.91 2.45
N GLY A 306 -17.94 -15.76 2.72
CA GLY A 306 -18.27 -14.48 2.08
C GLY A 306 -17.30 -14.19 0.95
N TYR A 307 -17.79 -13.79 -0.22
CA TYR A 307 -16.95 -13.53 -1.39
C TYR A 307 -17.15 -12.13 -1.97
N TYR A 308 -16.06 -11.35 -1.97
CA TYR A 308 -15.96 -10.06 -2.65
C TYR A 308 -15.26 -10.22 -4.01
N ASP A 309 -16.01 -9.96 -5.09
CA ASP A 309 -15.50 -9.99 -6.47
C ASP A 309 -15.19 -8.58 -6.96
N GLN A 310 -14.05 -8.43 -7.64
CA GLN A 310 -13.60 -7.20 -8.29
C GLN A 310 -14.61 -6.66 -9.32
N THR A 311 -15.37 -7.53 -10.01
CA THR A 311 -16.16 -7.10 -11.19
C THR A 311 -17.36 -6.21 -10.90
N GLN A 312 -17.69 -5.94 -9.62
CA GLN A 312 -18.86 -5.17 -9.16
C GLN A 312 -20.21 -5.56 -9.80
N SER A 313 -20.25 -6.72 -10.46
CA SER A 313 -21.31 -7.14 -11.38
C SER A 313 -22.60 -7.56 -10.67
N LYS A 314 -22.52 -7.80 -9.36
CA LYS A 314 -23.65 -8.21 -8.51
C LYS A 314 -24.58 -7.05 -8.12
N LEU A 315 -24.22 -5.81 -8.44
CA LEU A 315 -25.02 -4.63 -8.07
C LEU A 315 -26.13 -4.36 -9.11
N THR A 316 -27.35 -4.10 -8.64
CA THR A 316 -28.48 -3.76 -9.52
C THR A 316 -28.54 -2.25 -9.78
N PRO A 317 -28.29 -1.74 -11.00
CA PRO A 317 -28.15 -0.30 -11.24
C PRO A 317 -29.38 0.53 -10.90
N ASN A 318 -30.57 -0.06 -11.05
CA ASN A 318 -31.84 0.63 -10.82
C ASN A 318 -32.23 0.73 -9.34
N ASN A 319 -31.60 -0.04 -8.46
CA ASN A 319 -31.90 0.03 -7.03
C ASN A 319 -31.32 1.31 -6.44
N THR A 320 -31.92 1.78 -5.34
CA THR A 320 -31.24 2.74 -4.47
C THR A 320 -30.21 2.02 -3.61
N VAL A 321 -29.24 2.75 -3.08
CA VAL A 321 -28.25 2.22 -2.12
C VAL A 321 -28.93 1.47 -0.95
N LEU A 322 -30.01 2.04 -0.40
CA LEU A 322 -30.79 1.40 0.66
C LEU A 322 -31.48 0.12 0.18
N ASP A 323 -32.18 0.20 -0.97
CA ASP A 323 -32.93 -0.93 -1.50
C ASP A 323 -32.01 -2.10 -1.88
N GLU A 324 -30.80 -1.81 -2.34
CA GLU A 324 -29.83 -2.84 -2.73
C GLU A 324 -29.48 -3.76 -1.54
N LEU A 325 -29.24 -3.20 -0.34
CA LEU A 325 -29.04 -4.02 0.86
C LEU A 325 -30.37 -4.60 1.36
N TRP A 326 -31.43 -3.80 1.40
CA TRP A 326 -32.68 -4.24 2.00
C TRP A 326 -33.37 -5.37 1.24
N ASN A 327 -33.19 -5.44 -0.08
CA ASN A 327 -33.74 -6.50 -0.91
C ASN A 327 -33.18 -7.89 -0.55
N ASP A 328 -31.94 -7.97 -0.07
CA ASP A 328 -31.34 -9.24 0.36
C ASP A 328 -31.60 -9.53 1.84
N PHE A 329 -31.76 -8.48 2.66
CA PHE A 329 -31.97 -8.57 4.10
C PHE A 329 -33.35 -8.04 4.52
N LYS A 330 -34.42 -8.49 3.86
CA LYS A 330 -35.79 -7.96 4.04
C LYS A 330 -36.35 -8.09 5.46
N LEU A 331 -35.85 -9.06 6.23
CA LEU A 331 -36.26 -9.30 7.62
C LEU A 331 -35.56 -8.37 8.61
N THR A 332 -34.48 -7.71 8.20
CA THR A 332 -33.71 -6.81 9.04
C THR A 332 -34.39 -5.45 9.12
N PRO A 333 -34.52 -4.84 10.31
CA PRO A 333 -35.08 -3.51 10.45
C PRO A 333 -34.32 -2.46 9.62
N GLU A 334 -35.03 -1.57 8.94
CA GLU A 334 -34.44 -0.51 8.10
C GLU A 334 -33.41 0.34 8.86
N VAL A 335 -33.63 0.58 10.16
CA VAL A 335 -32.70 1.32 11.03
C VAL A 335 -31.33 0.64 11.09
N GLU A 336 -31.28 -0.67 11.17
CA GLU A 336 -30.03 -1.43 11.24
C GLU A 336 -29.30 -1.41 9.88
N ILE A 337 -30.05 -1.50 8.78
CA ILE A 337 -29.50 -1.36 7.42
C ILE A 337 -28.91 0.04 7.23
N ARG A 338 -29.61 1.09 7.67
CA ARG A 338 -29.12 2.48 7.62
C ARG A 338 -27.88 2.67 8.50
N ASN A 339 -27.84 2.04 9.67
CA ASN A 339 -26.67 2.08 10.55
C ASN A 339 -25.46 1.41 9.87
N ARG A 340 -25.66 0.25 9.24
CA ARG A 340 -24.61 -0.43 8.48
C ARG A 340 -24.14 0.42 7.30
N LEU A 341 -25.05 0.98 6.51
CA LEU A 341 -24.71 1.90 5.42
C LEU A 341 -23.93 3.13 5.94
N GLY A 342 -24.32 3.67 7.09
CA GLY A 342 -23.62 4.77 7.74
C GLY A 342 -22.19 4.42 8.14
N ALA A 343 -21.96 3.20 8.61
CA ALA A 343 -20.62 2.67 8.92
C ALA A 343 -19.71 2.59 7.68
N PHE A 344 -20.30 2.42 6.48
CA PHE A 344 -19.61 2.46 5.18
C PHE A 344 -19.72 3.82 4.48
N LEU A 345 -19.92 4.91 5.24
CA LEU A 345 -19.98 6.32 4.80
C LEU A 345 -21.17 6.70 3.90
N PHE A 346 -22.22 5.88 3.82
CA PHE A 346 -23.47 6.28 3.17
C PHE A 346 -24.41 6.94 4.19
N SER A 347 -24.57 8.27 4.12
CA SER A 347 -25.37 9.01 5.11
C SER A 347 -26.38 9.96 4.45
N GLY A 348 -27.44 10.32 5.19
CA GLY A 348 -28.43 11.30 4.74
C GLY A 348 -29.11 10.91 3.43
N ASP A 349 -28.93 11.71 2.38
CA ASP A 349 -29.52 11.46 1.06
C ASP A 349 -28.70 10.51 0.18
N ASP A 350 -27.47 10.14 0.58
CA ASP A 350 -26.64 9.20 -0.19
C ASP A 350 -27.31 7.83 -0.31
N VAL A 351 -28.03 7.40 0.72
CA VAL A 351 -28.76 6.11 0.74
C VAL A 351 -29.92 6.07 -0.27
N LYS A 352 -30.36 7.22 -0.78
CA LYS A 352 -31.43 7.32 -1.79
C LYS A 352 -30.88 7.42 -3.21
N LYS A 353 -29.56 7.56 -3.38
CA LYS A 353 -28.94 7.59 -4.70
C LYS A 353 -29.15 6.24 -5.40
N SER A 354 -29.34 6.30 -6.71
CA SER A 354 -29.36 5.11 -7.55
C SER A 354 -27.95 4.53 -7.68
N VAL A 355 -27.84 3.20 -7.59
CA VAL A 355 -26.57 2.48 -7.68
C VAL A 355 -25.85 2.74 -9.02
N GLY A 356 -26.59 2.98 -10.10
CA GLY A 356 -26.04 3.35 -11.40
C GLY A 356 -25.30 4.70 -11.42
N MET A 357 -25.61 5.61 -10.50
CA MET A 357 -25.00 6.94 -10.40
C MET A 357 -23.75 6.97 -9.50
N LEU A 358 -23.48 5.89 -8.79
CA LEU A 358 -22.36 5.81 -7.86
C LEU A 358 -21.02 5.72 -8.60
N SER A 359 -20.00 6.34 -7.99
CA SER A 359 -18.61 6.17 -8.42
C SER A 359 -18.13 4.73 -8.19
N GLY A 360 -16.99 4.34 -8.79
CA GLY A 360 -16.40 3.02 -8.56
C GLY A 360 -16.09 2.73 -7.09
N GLY A 361 -15.58 3.73 -6.36
CA GLY A 361 -15.30 3.62 -4.92
C GLY A 361 -16.56 3.60 -4.05
N GLU A 362 -17.61 4.34 -4.43
CA GLU A 362 -18.93 4.19 -3.78
C GLU A 362 -19.49 2.78 -3.99
N LYS A 363 -19.43 2.23 -5.21
CA LYS A 363 -19.88 0.85 -5.48
C LYS A 363 -19.07 -0.19 -4.69
N ALA A 364 -17.76 -0.01 -4.57
CA ALA A 364 -16.91 -0.87 -3.75
C ALA A 364 -17.35 -0.86 -2.27
N ARG A 365 -17.56 0.34 -1.69
CA ARG A 365 -18.07 0.47 -0.31
C ARG A 365 -19.45 -0.16 -0.11
N LEU A 366 -20.33 -0.06 -1.11
CA LEU A 366 -21.66 -0.68 -1.06
C LEU A 366 -21.58 -2.20 -1.03
N LEU A 367 -20.68 -2.79 -1.83
CA LEU A 367 -20.44 -4.23 -1.84
C LEU A 367 -19.83 -4.72 -0.53
N LEU A 368 -18.88 -3.98 0.04
CA LEU A 368 -18.33 -4.30 1.36
C LEU A 368 -19.39 -4.20 2.45
N ALA A 369 -20.30 -3.23 2.38
CA ALA A 369 -21.42 -3.12 3.31
C ALA A 369 -22.37 -4.33 3.21
N LYS A 370 -22.64 -4.81 1.98
CA LYS A 370 -23.44 -6.02 1.73
C LYS A 370 -22.76 -7.27 2.28
N LEU A 371 -21.45 -7.43 2.03
CA LEU A 371 -20.66 -8.53 2.58
C LEU A 371 -20.64 -8.53 4.11
N SER A 372 -20.50 -7.35 4.72
CA SER A 372 -20.53 -7.18 6.19
C SER A 372 -21.87 -7.61 6.81
N MET A 373 -22.98 -7.52 6.07
CA MET A 373 -24.31 -7.98 6.53
C MET A 373 -24.47 -9.50 6.50
N GLU A 374 -23.66 -10.21 5.72
CA GLU A 374 -23.75 -11.68 5.62
C GLU A 374 -23.19 -12.38 6.87
N ASN A 375 -22.40 -11.70 7.69
CA ASN A 375 -21.78 -12.20 8.93
C ASN A 375 -21.02 -13.54 8.78
N ASN A 376 -20.43 -13.75 7.60
CA ASN A 376 -19.63 -14.93 7.27
C ASN A 376 -18.34 -15.00 8.11
N ASN A 377 -17.89 -16.21 8.44
CA ASN A 377 -16.68 -16.43 9.25
C ASN A 377 -15.41 -16.68 8.45
N PHE A 378 -15.53 -16.86 7.14
CA PHE A 378 -14.40 -16.91 6.20
C PHE A 378 -14.66 -15.93 5.06
N LEU A 379 -13.84 -14.88 4.94
CA LEU A 379 -13.98 -13.90 3.87
C LEU A 379 -12.89 -14.12 2.82
N ILE A 380 -13.33 -14.15 1.56
CA ILE A 380 -12.47 -14.21 0.38
C ILE A 380 -12.60 -12.89 -0.38
N LEU A 381 -11.50 -12.14 -0.52
CA LEU A 381 -11.51 -10.79 -1.09
C LEU A 381 -10.60 -10.69 -2.30
N ASP A 382 -11.14 -10.40 -3.48
CA ASP A 382 -10.34 -10.17 -4.70
C ASP A 382 -10.19 -8.66 -4.96
N GLU A 383 -8.98 -8.12 -4.72
CA GLU A 383 -8.63 -6.70 -4.86
C GLU A 383 -9.57 -5.74 -4.10
N PRO A 384 -9.75 -5.90 -2.77
CA PRO A 384 -10.74 -5.14 -2.00
C PRO A 384 -10.41 -3.64 -1.86
N THR A 385 -9.14 -3.27 -1.98
CA THR A 385 -8.66 -1.88 -1.87
C THR A 385 -8.74 -1.13 -3.19
N ASN A 386 -9.01 -1.82 -4.30
CA ASN A 386 -9.05 -1.22 -5.60
C ASN A 386 -10.22 -0.22 -5.70
N HIS A 387 -9.96 0.96 -6.27
CA HIS A 387 -10.89 2.09 -6.36
C HIS A 387 -11.32 2.73 -5.02
N LEU A 388 -10.71 2.37 -3.89
CA LEU A 388 -10.90 3.07 -2.62
C LEU A 388 -9.88 4.19 -2.45
N ASP A 389 -10.32 5.29 -1.84
CA ASP A 389 -9.43 6.35 -1.39
C ASP A 389 -8.63 5.93 -0.15
N ILE A 390 -7.59 6.69 0.19
CA ILE A 390 -6.67 6.40 1.30
C ILE A 390 -7.45 6.25 2.63
N ASP A 391 -8.37 7.17 2.90
CA ASP A 391 -9.18 7.15 4.12
C ASP A 391 -10.06 5.87 4.21
N SER A 392 -10.72 5.48 3.11
CA SER A 392 -11.54 4.27 3.08
C SER A 392 -10.69 3.00 3.17
N LYS A 393 -9.48 3.00 2.59
CA LYS A 393 -8.53 1.89 2.74
C LYS A 393 -8.13 1.70 4.20
N GLU A 394 -7.76 2.77 4.89
CA GLU A 394 -7.41 2.74 6.32
C GLU A 394 -8.54 2.19 7.19
N VAL A 395 -9.78 2.62 6.93
CA VAL A 395 -10.97 2.13 7.63
C VAL A 395 -11.19 0.64 7.35
N LEU A 396 -11.04 0.19 6.10
CA LEU A 396 -11.19 -1.21 5.73
C LEU A 396 -10.09 -2.08 6.37
N GLU A 397 -8.84 -1.62 6.37
CA GLU A 397 -7.72 -2.28 7.05
C GLU A 397 -8.03 -2.50 8.52
N ASN A 398 -8.44 -1.45 9.26
CA ASN A 398 -8.83 -1.55 10.67
C ASN A 398 -9.93 -2.60 10.87
N ALA A 399 -10.97 -2.55 10.04
CA ALA A 399 -12.10 -3.45 10.14
C ALA A 399 -11.76 -4.92 9.88
N LEU A 400 -10.75 -5.18 9.04
CA LEU A 400 -10.27 -6.53 8.74
C LEU A 400 -9.26 -7.03 9.78
N ILE A 401 -8.48 -6.14 10.40
CA ILE A 401 -7.60 -6.48 11.53
C ILE A 401 -8.43 -6.92 12.74
N ASP A 402 -9.52 -6.20 13.01
CA ASP A 402 -10.43 -6.50 14.14
C ASP A 402 -11.41 -7.66 13.84
N PHE A 403 -11.38 -8.23 12.62
CA PHE A 403 -12.29 -9.29 12.23
C PHE A 403 -11.97 -10.60 12.97
N ASP A 404 -12.99 -11.19 13.59
CA ASP A 404 -12.89 -12.39 14.41
C ASP A 404 -12.96 -13.71 13.61
N GLY A 405 -12.96 -13.61 12.28
CA GLY A 405 -12.97 -14.74 11.36
C GLY A 405 -11.63 -14.99 10.68
N THR A 406 -11.68 -15.58 9.50
CA THR A 406 -10.49 -15.93 8.71
C THR A 406 -10.53 -15.21 7.37
N LEU A 407 -9.37 -14.80 6.85
CA LEU A 407 -9.26 -13.98 5.65
C LEU A 407 -8.38 -14.67 4.61
N LEU A 408 -8.84 -14.68 3.36
CA LEU A 408 -8.04 -15.01 2.18
C LEU A 408 -8.23 -13.89 1.16
N PHE A 409 -7.18 -13.20 0.77
CA PHE A 409 -7.34 -12.06 -0.13
C PHE A 409 -6.24 -11.93 -1.17
N VAL A 410 -6.59 -11.35 -2.32
CA VAL A 410 -5.64 -10.89 -3.33
C VAL A 410 -5.58 -9.37 -3.24
N SER A 411 -4.37 -8.83 -3.20
CA SER A 411 -4.15 -7.39 -3.20
C SER A 411 -2.84 -7.08 -3.91
N HIS A 412 -2.80 -5.96 -4.63
CA HIS A 412 -1.56 -5.34 -5.08
C HIS A 412 -1.05 -4.23 -4.15
N ASP A 413 -1.87 -3.82 -3.17
CA ASP A 413 -1.51 -2.83 -2.17
C ASP A 413 -0.62 -3.46 -1.09
N ARG A 414 0.67 -3.09 -1.12
CA ARG A 414 1.69 -3.62 -0.20
C ARG A 414 1.43 -3.22 1.24
N TYR A 415 0.92 -2.00 1.47
CA TYR A 415 0.60 -1.53 2.81
C TYR A 415 -0.55 -2.32 3.40
N PHE A 416 -1.59 -2.55 2.60
CA PHE A 416 -2.71 -3.40 2.99
C PHE A 416 -2.27 -4.82 3.36
N ILE A 417 -1.40 -5.43 2.54
CA ILE A 417 -0.86 -6.77 2.82
C ILE A 417 -0.06 -6.74 4.13
N ASN A 418 0.86 -5.79 4.28
CA ASN A 418 1.75 -5.75 5.44
C ASN A 418 0.97 -5.61 6.75
N ARG A 419 -0.14 -4.86 6.70
CA ARG A 419 -0.93 -4.54 7.88
C ARG A 419 -1.95 -5.61 8.26
N VAL A 420 -2.51 -6.32 7.27
CA VAL A 420 -3.61 -7.29 7.48
C VAL A 420 -3.12 -8.74 7.42
N ALA A 421 -2.10 -9.04 6.61
CA ALA A 421 -1.67 -10.42 6.39
C ALA A 421 -0.84 -10.96 7.55
N THR A 422 -1.17 -12.18 7.97
CA THR A 422 -0.35 -13.02 8.86
C THR A 422 0.57 -13.96 8.07
N HIS A 423 0.17 -14.27 6.83
CA HIS A 423 0.89 -15.16 5.93
C HIS A 423 0.75 -14.65 4.50
N VAL A 424 1.75 -14.95 3.68
CA VAL A 424 1.77 -14.62 2.26
C VAL A 424 1.91 -15.90 1.43
N LEU A 425 0.94 -16.17 0.56
CA LEU A 425 0.96 -17.24 -0.43
C LEU A 425 1.46 -16.70 -1.77
N GLU A 426 2.68 -17.06 -2.16
CA GLU A 426 3.22 -16.75 -3.48
C GLU A 426 2.76 -17.82 -4.49
N LEU A 427 2.01 -17.40 -5.51
CA LEU A 427 1.65 -18.22 -6.66
C LEU A 427 2.66 -18.00 -7.80
N SER A 428 3.20 -19.10 -8.31
CA SER A 428 4.10 -19.15 -9.46
C SER A 428 3.68 -20.26 -10.43
N GLU A 429 4.30 -20.30 -11.61
CA GLU A 429 4.02 -21.34 -12.61
C GLU A 429 4.41 -22.73 -12.07
N ASN A 430 5.45 -22.78 -11.24
CA ASN A 430 6.03 -24.01 -10.67
C ASN A 430 5.40 -24.41 -9.33
N GLY A 431 4.32 -23.75 -8.91
CA GLY A 431 3.55 -24.08 -7.71
C GLY A 431 3.41 -22.91 -6.73
N SER A 432 2.93 -23.23 -5.53
CA SER A 432 2.65 -22.27 -4.46
C SER A 432 3.58 -22.42 -3.26
N THR A 433 4.06 -21.30 -2.71
CA THR A 433 4.87 -21.26 -1.48
C THR A 433 4.19 -20.39 -0.43
N LEU A 434 4.01 -20.92 0.78
CA LEU A 434 3.44 -20.18 1.90
C LEU A 434 4.57 -19.65 2.80
N TYR A 435 4.58 -18.35 3.03
CA TYR A 435 5.51 -17.66 3.94
C TYR A 435 4.76 -17.24 5.21
N LEU A 436 5.41 -17.44 6.36
CA LEU A 436 4.93 -17.04 7.69
C LEU A 436 5.44 -15.62 7.98
N GLY A 437 4.55 -14.65 8.00
CA GLY A 437 4.91 -13.24 8.17
C GLY A 437 4.17 -12.32 7.20
N ASP A 438 4.50 -11.05 7.32
CA ASP A 438 3.95 -9.96 6.54
C ASP A 438 4.64 -9.83 5.16
N TYR A 439 4.37 -8.73 4.46
CA TYR A 439 4.94 -8.50 3.14
C TYR A 439 6.45 -8.26 3.19
N ASP A 440 6.93 -7.51 4.18
CA ASP A 440 8.36 -7.19 4.32
C ASP A 440 9.17 -8.45 4.61
N TYR A 441 8.67 -9.33 5.47
CA TYR A 441 9.26 -10.66 5.70
C TYR A 441 9.36 -11.49 4.41
N TYR A 442 8.29 -11.51 3.61
CA TYR A 442 8.28 -12.20 2.32
C TYR A 442 9.36 -11.65 1.37
N VAL A 443 9.50 -10.33 1.26
CA VAL A 443 10.52 -9.69 0.42
C VAL A 443 11.92 -10.07 0.88
N ASP A 444 12.19 -10.01 2.19
CA ASP A 444 13.48 -10.37 2.77
C ASP A 444 13.83 -11.83 2.52
N LYS A 445 12.88 -12.75 2.73
CA LYS A 445 13.09 -14.17 2.45
C LYS A 445 13.36 -14.43 0.98
N LYS A 446 12.65 -13.76 0.07
CA LYS A 446 12.87 -13.89 -1.37
C LYS A 446 14.25 -13.37 -1.77
N ALA A 447 14.74 -12.31 -1.12
CA ALA A 447 16.10 -11.83 -1.33
C ALA A 447 17.14 -12.84 -0.82
N GLU A 448 16.95 -13.44 0.36
CA GLU A 448 17.83 -14.49 0.90
C GLU A 448 17.92 -15.69 -0.06
N VAL A 449 16.78 -16.19 -0.55
CA VAL A 449 16.73 -17.34 -1.45
C VAL A 449 17.42 -17.04 -2.79
N LYS A 450 17.23 -15.84 -3.36
CA LYS A 450 17.93 -15.43 -4.58
C LYS A 450 19.44 -15.37 -4.40
N VAL A 451 19.91 -14.89 -3.24
CA VAL A 451 21.34 -14.83 -2.89
C VAL A 451 21.91 -16.24 -2.74
N SER A 452 21.22 -17.15 -2.06
CA SER A 452 21.67 -18.55 -1.94
C SER A 452 21.72 -19.26 -3.30
N GLN A 453 20.74 -19.04 -4.17
CA GLN A 453 20.76 -19.62 -5.53
C GLN A 453 21.91 -19.07 -6.37
N THR A 454 22.20 -17.76 -6.30
CA THR A 454 23.35 -17.17 -7.00
C THR A 454 24.70 -17.59 -6.41
N GLU A 455 24.80 -17.82 -5.10
CA GLU A 455 25.99 -18.41 -4.47
C GLU A 455 26.20 -19.87 -4.96
N GLU A 456 25.15 -20.69 -5.04
CA GLU A 456 25.24 -22.05 -5.59
C GLU A 456 25.57 -22.08 -7.11
N THR A 457 24.99 -21.18 -7.91
CA THR A 457 25.34 -21.08 -9.34
C THR A 457 26.77 -20.56 -9.54
N SER A 458 27.26 -19.70 -8.64
CA SER A 458 28.63 -19.20 -8.67
C SER A 458 29.65 -20.26 -8.25
N MET A 459 29.31 -21.15 -7.31
CA MET A 459 30.14 -22.31 -6.95
C MET A 459 30.22 -23.35 -8.07
N SER A 460 29.23 -23.44 -8.96
CA SER A 460 29.26 -24.29 -10.15
C SER A 460 30.08 -23.72 -11.32
N ASN A 461 30.40 -22.41 -11.32
CA ASN A 461 31.04 -21.75 -12.47
C ASN A 461 32.41 -21.10 -12.18
N GLN A 462 32.99 -21.28 -10.99
CA GLN A 462 34.32 -20.76 -10.67
C GLN A 462 35.47 -21.69 -11.11
N ALA A 463 35.59 -21.84 -12.42
CA ALA A 463 36.86 -22.13 -13.07
C ALA A 463 37.10 -21.13 -14.21
N LYS A 464 37.19 -19.83 -13.88
CA LYS A 464 38.16 -18.87 -14.44
C LYS A 464 37.94 -17.44 -13.95
N GLU A 465 39.08 -16.87 -13.58
CA GLU A 465 39.44 -15.45 -13.46
C GLU A 465 38.96 -14.68 -12.23
N ALA A 466 39.96 -14.04 -11.61
CA ALA A 466 39.92 -13.40 -10.31
C ALA A 466 40.09 -11.89 -10.45
N SER A 467 39.22 -11.13 -9.79
CA SER A 467 39.47 -9.82 -9.14
C SER A 467 38.14 -9.21 -8.63
N PRO A 468 38.16 -8.21 -7.74
CA PRO A 468 38.80 -8.12 -6.44
C PRO A 468 37.75 -8.24 -5.31
N ALA A 469 37.86 -9.25 -4.45
CA ALA A 469 36.81 -9.63 -3.48
C ALA A 469 36.85 -8.88 -2.12
N ASN A 470 37.77 -7.94 -1.90
CA ASN A 470 38.02 -7.46 -0.52
C ASN A 470 37.10 -6.32 -0.04
N ASP A 471 36.53 -5.48 -0.90
CA ASP A 471 35.63 -4.40 -0.43
C ASP A 471 34.21 -4.90 -0.11
N TYR A 472 33.76 -5.92 -0.84
CA TYR A 472 32.41 -6.47 -0.68
C TYR A 472 32.28 -7.38 0.56
N GLN A 473 33.34 -8.12 0.91
CA GLN A 473 33.35 -8.94 2.13
C GLN A 473 33.38 -8.09 3.40
N ALA A 474 34.12 -6.97 3.39
CA ALA A 474 34.16 -6.04 4.53
C ALA A 474 32.81 -5.31 4.74
N GLN A 475 32.10 -4.95 3.66
CA GLN A 475 30.73 -4.42 3.74
C GLN A 475 29.69 -5.47 4.18
N LYS A 476 29.91 -6.75 3.84
CA LYS A 476 29.04 -7.89 4.22
C LYS A 476 29.18 -8.27 5.69
N GLU A 477 30.36 -8.16 6.28
CA GLU A 477 30.57 -8.36 7.73
C GLU A 477 30.01 -7.20 8.55
N SER A 478 30.27 -5.95 8.16
CA SER A 478 29.76 -4.79 8.90
C SER A 478 28.23 -4.69 8.90
N GLN A 479 27.57 -5.04 7.78
CA GLN A 479 26.09 -5.11 7.75
C GLN A 479 25.52 -6.26 8.57
N LYS A 480 26.21 -7.40 8.69
CA LYS A 480 25.76 -8.51 9.53
C LYS A 480 25.89 -8.18 11.01
N GLU A 481 26.97 -7.52 11.41
CA GLU A 481 27.16 -7.06 12.78
C GLU A 481 26.12 -5.98 13.15
N ALA A 482 25.90 -4.99 12.29
CA ALA A 482 24.87 -3.97 12.50
C ALA A 482 23.45 -4.58 12.65
N ARG A 483 23.11 -5.59 11.83
CA ARG A 483 21.81 -6.29 11.93
C ARG A 483 21.68 -7.14 13.19
N LYS A 484 22.79 -7.68 13.71
CA LYS A 484 22.79 -8.43 14.97
C LYS A 484 22.59 -7.49 16.16
N LEU A 485 23.25 -6.34 16.15
CA LEU A 485 23.09 -5.29 17.16
C LEU A 485 21.66 -4.74 17.18
N MET A 486 21.07 -4.44 16.02
CA MET A 486 19.67 -3.97 15.92
C MET A 486 18.65 -4.96 16.48
N ARG A 487 18.81 -6.27 16.21
CA ARG A 487 17.91 -7.30 16.79
C ARG A 487 18.06 -7.44 18.31
N GLN A 488 19.26 -7.21 18.85
CA GLN A 488 19.49 -7.24 20.29
C GLN A 488 18.87 -6.00 20.97
N ILE A 489 18.96 -4.84 20.33
CA ILE A 489 18.29 -3.61 20.77
C ILE A 489 16.77 -3.80 20.82
N GLU A 490 16.17 -4.31 19.74
CA GLU A 490 14.71 -4.55 19.66
C GLU A 490 14.24 -5.56 20.74
N SER A 491 15.05 -6.59 21.04
CA SER A 491 14.72 -7.52 22.13
C SER A 491 14.83 -6.91 23.52
N LEU A 492 15.77 -5.99 23.75
CA LEU A 492 15.93 -5.29 25.02
C LEU A 492 14.81 -4.24 25.22
N GLU A 493 14.36 -3.58 24.16
CA GLU A 493 13.22 -2.66 24.22
C GLU A 493 11.94 -3.38 24.64
N ALA A 494 11.67 -4.55 24.04
CA ALA A 494 10.54 -5.38 24.44
C ALA A 494 10.65 -5.88 25.90
N GLU A 495 11.85 -6.24 26.36
CA GLU A 495 12.08 -6.65 27.75
C GLU A 495 11.86 -5.50 28.73
N ILE A 496 12.32 -4.28 28.40
CA ILE A 496 12.12 -3.08 29.23
C ILE A 496 10.63 -2.74 29.35
N GLU A 497 9.87 -2.81 28.24
CA GLU A 497 8.43 -2.56 28.24
C GLU A 497 7.67 -3.59 29.09
N GLU A 498 8.06 -4.87 29.03
CA GLU A 498 7.47 -5.92 29.87
C GLU A 498 7.77 -5.71 31.36
N LEU A 499 9.02 -5.36 31.71
CA LEU A 499 9.42 -5.07 33.08
C LEU A 499 8.71 -3.84 33.65
N GLU A 500 8.49 -2.80 32.84
CA GLU A 500 7.75 -1.60 33.22
C GLU A 500 6.28 -1.92 33.52
N SER A 501 5.65 -2.76 32.69
CA SER A 501 4.28 -3.25 32.92
C SER A 501 4.16 -4.08 34.22
N GLN A 502 5.14 -4.95 34.48
CA GLN A 502 5.19 -5.75 35.71
C GLN A 502 5.39 -4.87 36.95
N SER A 503 6.28 -3.88 36.89
CA SER A 503 6.52 -2.91 37.96
C SER A 503 5.26 -2.10 38.30
N GLN A 504 4.52 -1.66 37.27
CA GLN A 504 3.25 -0.96 37.46
C GLN A 504 2.19 -1.86 38.12
N THR A 505 2.09 -3.12 37.70
CA THR A 505 1.16 -4.10 38.27
C THR A 505 1.45 -4.37 39.75
N ILE A 506 2.72 -4.53 40.12
CA ILE A 506 3.13 -4.75 41.52
C ILE A 506 2.86 -3.50 42.36
N SER A 507 3.12 -2.30 41.81
CA SER A 507 2.83 -1.03 42.47
C SER A 507 1.33 -0.85 42.77
N GLU A 508 0.46 -1.28 41.85
CA GLU A 508 -0.99 -1.30 42.06
C GLU A 508 -1.40 -2.29 43.15
N GLN A 509 -0.82 -3.50 43.17
CA GLN A 509 -1.08 -4.51 44.22
C GLN A 509 -0.63 -4.05 45.62
N MET A 510 0.45 -3.27 45.69
CA MET A 510 0.91 -2.66 46.95
C MET A 510 -0.04 -1.59 47.48
N LEU A 511 -0.77 -0.88 46.63
CA LEU A 511 -1.78 0.10 47.04
C LEU A 511 -3.07 -0.54 47.59
N GLU A 512 -3.34 -1.80 47.21
CA GLU A 512 -4.54 -2.53 47.64
C GLU A 512 -4.37 -3.33 48.94
N THR A 513 -3.13 -3.60 49.35
CA THR A 513 -2.82 -4.47 50.50
C THR A 513 -2.28 -3.67 51.70
N ASN A 514 -2.82 -3.93 52.89
CA ASN A 514 -2.35 -3.37 54.17
C ASN A 514 -1.61 -4.40 55.05
N ASP A 515 -1.27 -5.56 54.49
CA ASP A 515 -0.58 -6.66 55.18
C ASP A 515 0.94 -6.45 55.08
N ALA A 516 1.61 -6.37 56.23
CA ALA A 516 3.02 -6.05 56.32
C ALA A 516 3.94 -7.15 55.74
N GLU A 517 3.56 -8.43 55.83
CA GLU A 517 4.36 -9.52 55.23
C GLU A 517 4.27 -9.49 53.70
N LYS A 518 3.06 -9.31 53.15
CA LYS A 518 2.86 -9.22 51.69
C LYS A 518 3.47 -7.98 51.07
N LEU A 519 3.42 -6.84 51.76
CA LEU A 519 4.09 -5.62 51.29
C LEU A 519 5.61 -5.80 51.23
N MET A 520 6.18 -6.57 52.15
CA MET A 520 7.62 -6.87 52.15
C MET A 520 7.99 -7.80 50.98
N GLU A 521 7.16 -8.81 50.67
CA GLU A 521 7.35 -9.68 49.51
C GLU A 521 7.25 -8.90 48.19
N LEU A 522 6.20 -8.10 48.00
CA LEU A 522 5.99 -7.27 46.81
C LEU A 522 7.10 -6.23 46.62
N GLN A 523 7.58 -5.61 47.71
CA GLN A 523 8.74 -4.71 47.64
C GLN A 523 10.00 -5.47 47.17
N THR A 524 10.20 -6.71 47.61
CA THR A 524 11.36 -7.52 47.22
C THR A 524 11.29 -7.93 45.74
N GLU A 525 10.10 -8.12 45.18
CA GLU A 525 9.91 -8.37 43.74
C GLU A 525 10.08 -7.09 42.92
N LEU A 526 9.55 -5.95 43.40
CA LEU A 526 9.74 -4.64 42.78
C LEU A 526 11.22 -4.26 42.69
N ASP A 527 11.99 -4.48 43.76
CA ASP A 527 13.43 -4.21 43.79
C ASP A 527 14.20 -5.08 42.77
N LYS A 528 13.78 -6.33 42.54
CA LYS A 528 14.38 -7.21 41.52
C LYS A 528 14.06 -6.76 40.10
N ILE A 529 12.82 -6.35 39.84
CA ILE A 529 12.39 -5.86 38.53
C ILE A 529 13.09 -4.54 38.23
N SER A 530 13.17 -3.62 39.20
CA SER A 530 13.90 -2.36 39.06
C SER A 530 15.38 -2.59 38.76
N HIS A 531 16.03 -3.55 39.42
CA HIS A 531 17.43 -3.89 39.13
C HIS A 531 17.60 -4.46 37.73
N ARG A 532 16.72 -5.37 37.29
CA ARG A 532 16.80 -5.92 35.92
C ARG A 532 16.50 -4.86 34.86
N GLN A 533 15.60 -3.92 35.15
CA GLN A 533 15.28 -2.80 34.26
C GLN A 533 16.48 -1.87 34.10
N GLU A 534 17.18 -1.53 35.19
CA GLU A 534 18.43 -0.77 35.14
C GLU A 534 19.52 -1.51 34.34
N ASP A 535 19.69 -2.82 34.55
CA ASP A 535 20.66 -3.63 33.81
C ASP A 535 20.33 -3.68 32.30
N ALA A 536 19.05 -3.88 31.94
CA ALA A 536 18.61 -3.94 30.55
C ALA A 536 18.73 -2.57 29.85
N MET A 537 18.50 -1.46 30.57
CA MET A 537 18.73 -0.10 30.05
C MET A 537 20.20 0.18 29.79
N LEU A 538 21.10 -0.28 30.67
CA LEU A 538 22.55 -0.16 30.47
C LEU A 538 23.03 -1.00 29.28
N GLU A 539 22.53 -2.24 29.14
CA GLU A 539 22.81 -3.10 27.98
C GLU A 539 22.30 -2.46 26.67
N TRP A 540 21.13 -1.84 26.72
CA TRP A 540 20.56 -1.12 25.57
C TRP A 540 21.39 0.12 25.21
N GLU A 541 21.83 0.91 26.19
CA GLU A 541 22.65 2.10 25.98
C GLU A 541 24.03 1.71 25.37
N GLU A 542 24.69 0.68 25.91
CA GLU A 542 25.96 0.18 25.36
C GLU A 542 25.83 -0.35 23.92
N LEU A 543 24.74 -1.04 23.61
CA LEU A 543 24.50 -1.55 22.26
C LEU A 543 24.08 -0.46 21.28
N SER A 544 23.33 0.55 21.74
CA SER A 544 22.92 1.69 20.91
C SER A 544 24.08 2.62 20.57
N GLU A 545 25.13 2.70 21.41
CA GLU A 545 26.37 3.44 21.09
C GLU A 545 27.27 2.72 20.06
N GLN A 546 27.07 1.41 19.87
CA GLN A 546 27.85 0.59 18.94
C GLN A 546 27.26 0.53 17.51
N VAL A 547 26.00 0.95 17.34
CA VAL A 547 25.31 1.10 16.04
C VAL A 547 25.58 2.49 15.48
#